data_AF-A0A515KKD9-F1
#
_entry.id   AF-A0A515KKD9-F1
#
_cell.length_a   1.000
_cell.length_b   1.000
_cell.length_c   1.000
_cell.angle_alpha   90.00
_cell.angle_beta   90.00
_cell.angle_gamma   90.00
#
_symmetry.space_group_name_H-M   'P 1'
#
loop_
_entity.id
_entity.type
_entity.pdbx_description
1 polymer ?
#
loop_
_entity_poly.entity_id
_entity_poly.type
_entity_poly.pdbx_seq_one_letter_code
_entity_poly.pdbx_strand_id
1 'polypeptide(L)'
;MLRDGTYAVRFKAGAGGGAGVVVLSGEKLRGGDSAIVYEGTISQDRDNFTAHVQTRRHTAGMPSVFGVDQVSISLTGNSGGLKATCTGKSSQAPGIHFEAELEYLGN
;
A
#
# COMPACT_ATOMS: atom_id res chain seq x y z
N MET A 1 6.90 5.68 14.05
CA MET A 1 5.44 5.73 13.77
C MET A 1 5.15 6.59 12.56
N LEU A 2 4.26 6.12 11.68
CA LEU A 2 3.62 6.90 10.62
C LEU A 2 2.67 7.92 11.24
N ARG A 3 2.67 9.11 10.63
CA ARG A 3 1.84 10.25 11.00
C ARG A 3 0.56 10.19 10.18
N ASP A 4 -0.53 10.72 10.72
CA ASP A 4 -1.66 11.04 9.87
C ASP A 4 -1.22 12.01 8.77
N GLY A 5 -1.70 11.75 7.56
CA GLY A 5 -1.47 12.59 6.38
C GLY A 5 -1.27 11.83 5.09
N THR A 6 -0.83 12.57 4.09
CA THR A 6 -0.68 12.11 2.72
C THR A 6 0.72 11.58 2.47
N TYR A 7 0.81 10.46 1.77
CA TYR A 7 2.05 9.79 1.42
C TYR A 7 2.10 9.51 -0.07
N ALA A 8 3.23 9.81 -0.70
CA ALA A 8 3.58 9.20 -1.97
C ALA A 8 3.92 7.72 -1.73
N VAL A 9 3.47 6.84 -2.62
CA VAL A 9 3.78 5.41 -2.57
C VAL A 9 4.44 5.01 -3.87
N ARG A 10 5.57 4.30 -3.78
CA ARG A 10 6.18 3.57 -4.89
C ARG A 10 6.15 2.09 -4.56
N PHE A 11 5.66 1.26 -5.46
CA PHE A 11 5.47 -0.16 -5.18
C PHE A 11 5.91 -1.06 -6.33
N LYS A 12 6.23 -2.30 -5.98
CA LYS A 12 6.57 -3.38 -6.90
C LYS A 12 5.85 -4.66 -6.49
N ALA A 13 5.43 -5.45 -7.48
CA ALA A 13 4.92 -6.80 -7.28
C ALA A 13 5.41 -7.69 -8.43
N GLY A 14 6.28 -8.65 -8.12
CA GLY A 14 6.95 -9.45 -9.16
C GLY A 14 7.73 -8.56 -10.15
N ALA A 15 7.41 -8.66 -11.44
CA ALA A 15 8.02 -7.83 -12.50
C ALA A 15 7.30 -6.48 -12.73
N GLY A 16 6.14 -6.27 -12.11
CA GLY A 16 5.35 -5.05 -12.24
C GLY A 16 5.66 -4.03 -11.15
N GLY A 17 5.41 -2.75 -11.43
CA GLY A 17 5.56 -1.67 -10.46
C GLY A 17 4.73 -0.46 -10.82
N GLY A 18 4.57 0.44 -9.86
CA GLY A 18 3.76 1.63 -10.01
C GLY A 18 3.98 2.64 -8.89
N ALA A 19 3.24 3.73 -8.98
CA ALA A 19 3.20 4.77 -7.97
C ALA A 19 1.77 5.24 -7.75
N GLY A 20 1.50 5.70 -6.53
CA GLY A 20 0.20 6.19 -6.12
C GLY A 20 0.31 7.08 -4.89
N VAL A 21 -0.85 7.37 -4.30
CA VAL A 21 -0.96 8.17 -3.08
C VAL A 21 -1.84 7.44 -2.08
N VAL A 22 -1.47 7.52 -0.81
CA VAL A 22 -2.32 7.08 0.30
C VAL A 22 -2.44 8.18 1.35
N VAL A 23 -3.61 8.27 1.95
CA VAL A 23 -3.91 9.11 3.11
C VAL A 23 -4.09 8.18 4.31
N LEU A 24 -3.34 8.45 5.35
CA LEU A 24 -3.50 7.85 6.68
C LEU A 24 -4.27 8.81 7.57
N SER A 25 -5.35 8.32 8.19
CA SER A 25 -6.11 9.06 9.18
C SER A 25 -6.53 8.12 10.30
N GLY A 26 -5.93 8.28 11.48
CA GLY A 26 -6.01 7.34 12.58
C GLY A 26 -5.55 5.95 12.14
N GLU A 27 -6.43 4.97 12.26
CA GLU A 27 -6.15 3.57 11.89
C GLU A 27 -6.55 3.24 10.45
N LYS A 28 -7.01 4.22 9.67
CA LYS A 28 -7.54 4.01 8.31
C LYS A 28 -6.56 4.47 7.25
N LEU A 29 -6.38 3.65 6.23
CA LEU A 29 -5.62 3.97 5.03
C LEU A 29 -6.56 3.99 3.82
N ARG A 30 -6.50 5.07 3.02
CA ARG A 30 -7.25 5.19 1.76
C ARG A 30 -6.38 5.83 0.69
N GLY A 31 -6.47 5.35 -0.54
CA GLY A 31 -5.62 5.88 -1.59
C GLY A 31 -5.88 5.23 -2.93
N GLY A 32 -4.93 5.37 -3.84
CA GLY A 32 -4.99 4.72 -5.13
C GLY A 32 -3.88 5.14 -6.06
N ASP A 33 -3.92 4.54 -7.24
CA ASP A 33 -3.14 4.93 -8.41
C ASP A 33 -4.08 5.27 -9.58
N SER A 34 -3.51 5.36 -10.77
CA SER A 34 -4.22 5.65 -12.02
C SER A 34 -5.41 4.72 -12.34
N ALA A 35 -5.47 3.51 -11.77
CA ALA A 35 -6.46 2.50 -12.13
C ALA A 35 -7.12 1.78 -10.93
N ILE A 36 -6.46 1.73 -9.78
CA ILE A 36 -6.87 0.96 -8.61
C ILE A 36 -7.01 1.88 -7.39
N VAL A 37 -8.08 1.69 -6.62
CA VAL A 37 -8.29 2.29 -5.30
C VAL A 37 -7.84 1.30 -4.22
N TYR A 38 -7.26 1.82 -3.15
CA TYR A 38 -6.78 1.09 -1.98
C TYR A 38 -7.57 1.52 -0.76
N GLU A 39 -8.05 0.56 0.03
CA GLU A 39 -8.70 0.83 1.31
C GLU A 39 -8.22 -0.18 2.34
N GLY A 40 -7.93 0.27 3.56
CA GLY A 40 -7.36 -0.62 4.55
C GLY A 40 -7.28 -0.03 5.95
N THR A 41 -6.69 -0.83 6.82
CA THR A 41 -6.38 -0.43 8.20
C THR A 41 -4.91 -0.64 8.50
N ILE A 42 -4.39 0.12 9.45
CA ILE A 42 -3.02 0.03 9.94
C ILE A 42 -3.01 -0.09 11.46
N SER A 43 -2.10 -0.90 11.97
CA SER A 43 -1.77 -1.00 13.40
C SER A 43 -0.28 -0.76 13.57
N GLN A 44 0.09 0.07 14.55
CA GLN A 44 1.46 0.54 14.72
C GLN A 44 2.00 0.18 16.11
N ASP A 45 3.23 -0.32 16.16
CA ASP A 45 4.02 -0.50 17.38
C ASP A 45 5.38 0.18 17.21
N ARG A 46 5.50 1.39 17.75
CA ARG A 46 6.66 2.29 17.60
C ARG A 46 7.01 2.50 16.12
N ASP A 47 8.12 1.95 15.66
CA ASP A 47 8.55 2.11 14.28
C ASP A 47 8.04 1.00 13.38
N ASN A 48 7.57 -0.12 13.94
CA ASN A 48 6.98 -1.21 13.18
C ASN A 48 5.48 -0.99 12.98
N PHE A 49 4.94 -1.52 11.89
CA PHE A 49 3.50 -1.52 11.65
C PHE A 49 3.07 -2.75 10.85
N THR A 50 1.80 -3.11 10.99
CA THR A 50 1.10 -4.03 10.10
C THR A 50 -0.05 -3.30 9.44
N ALA A 51 -0.41 -3.69 8.23
CA ALA A 51 -1.57 -3.16 7.54
C ALA A 51 -2.31 -4.24 6.76
N HIS A 52 -3.62 -4.08 6.66
CA HIS A 52 -4.47 -4.90 5.80
C HIS A 52 -5.11 -4.00 4.77
N VAL A 53 -4.81 -4.25 3.49
CA VAL A 53 -5.25 -3.40 2.38
C VAL A 53 -6.04 -4.24 1.39
N GLN A 54 -7.20 -3.75 0.99
CA GLN A 54 -8.00 -4.26 -0.10
C GLN A 54 -7.89 -3.31 -1.30
N THR A 55 -7.94 -3.90 -2.49
CA THR A 55 -7.86 -3.18 -3.75
C THR A 55 -9.13 -3.36 -4.56
N ARG A 56 -9.47 -2.36 -5.36
CA ARG A 56 -10.56 -2.44 -6.34
C ARG A 56 -10.23 -1.60 -7.56
N ARG A 57 -10.52 -2.12 -8.75
CA ARG A 57 -10.40 -1.33 -9.98
C ARG A 57 -11.46 -0.24 -10.06
N HIS A 58 -11.04 0.96 -10.45
CA HIS A 58 -11.94 2.07 -10.79
C HIS A 58 -11.84 2.46 -12.27
N THR A 59 -10.69 2.24 -12.91
CA THR A 59 -10.46 2.55 -14.34
C THR A 59 -9.92 1.35 -15.10
N ALA A 60 -10.43 1.11 -16.31
CA ALA A 60 -9.99 0.04 -17.20
C ALA A 60 -8.64 0.37 -17.87
N GLY A 61 -7.97 -0.64 -18.41
CA GLY A 61 -6.71 -0.47 -19.17
C GLY A 61 -5.53 -1.12 -18.47
N MET A 62 -4.82 -0.38 -17.63
CA MET A 62 -3.57 -0.86 -17.02
C MET A 62 -3.81 -2.10 -16.13
N PRO A 63 -3.13 -3.23 -16.37
CA PRO A 63 -3.30 -4.43 -15.57
C PRO A 63 -2.82 -4.22 -14.14
N SER A 64 -3.44 -4.92 -13.19
CA SER A 64 -2.99 -4.97 -11.81
C SER A 64 -1.61 -5.62 -11.73
N VAL A 65 -0.73 -5.11 -10.86
CA VAL A 65 0.58 -5.73 -10.59
C VAL A 65 0.47 -7.12 -9.96
N PHE A 66 -0.69 -7.45 -9.39
CA PHE A 66 -1.00 -8.80 -8.89
C PHE A 66 -1.65 -9.71 -9.95
N GLY A 67 -1.91 -9.22 -11.17
CA GLY A 67 -2.62 -9.95 -12.21
C GLY A 67 -4.14 -10.09 -11.98
N VAL A 68 -4.62 -9.77 -10.77
CA VAL A 68 -6.04 -9.73 -10.40
C VAL A 68 -6.36 -8.40 -9.71
N ASP A 69 -7.59 -7.91 -9.91
CA ASP A 69 -7.97 -6.54 -9.54
C ASP A 69 -8.39 -6.37 -8.08
N GLN A 70 -8.91 -7.43 -7.47
CA GLN A 70 -9.39 -7.42 -6.09
C GLN A 70 -8.54 -8.36 -5.24
N VAL A 71 -7.46 -7.81 -4.69
CA VAL A 71 -6.59 -8.49 -3.74
C VAL A 71 -6.75 -7.94 -2.33
N SER A 72 -6.59 -8.83 -1.36
CA SER A 72 -6.36 -8.51 0.04
C SER A 72 -4.88 -8.74 0.33
N ILE A 73 -4.21 -7.71 0.82
CA ILE A 73 -2.77 -7.69 1.05
C ILE A 73 -2.54 -7.49 2.54
N SER A 74 -1.82 -8.44 3.15
CA SER A 74 -1.30 -8.28 4.51
C SER A 74 0.12 -7.76 4.41
N LEU A 75 0.38 -6.61 5.02
CA LEU A 75 1.63 -5.87 4.97
C LEU A 75 2.28 -5.84 6.35
N THR A 76 3.60 -5.95 6.37
CA THR A 76 4.43 -5.65 7.54
C THR A 76 5.51 -4.67 7.12
N GLY A 77 5.73 -3.63 7.92
CA GLY A 77 6.66 -2.57 7.58
C GLY A 77 7.32 -1.91 8.78
N ASN A 78 8.24 -1.02 8.46
CA ASN A 78 8.93 -0.15 9.41
C ASN A 78 8.91 1.30 8.90
N SER A 79 8.83 2.23 9.84
CA SER A 79 8.75 3.67 9.61
C SER A 79 9.95 4.38 10.23
N GLY A 80 10.49 5.37 9.53
CA GLY A 80 11.64 6.16 9.98
C GLY A 80 11.59 7.57 9.41
N GLY A 81 11.51 8.57 10.30
CA GLY A 81 11.45 9.98 9.92
C GLY A 81 10.22 10.28 9.05
N LEU A 82 10.45 10.63 7.79
CA LEU A 82 9.41 10.93 6.78
C LEU A 82 9.17 9.77 5.81
N LYS A 83 9.81 8.61 6.02
CA LYS A 83 9.75 7.47 5.11
C LYS A 83 9.26 6.22 5.84
N ALA A 84 8.76 5.26 5.07
CA ALA A 84 8.51 3.91 5.54
C ALA A 84 8.68 2.90 4.41
N THR A 85 8.94 1.65 4.78
CA THR A 85 8.95 0.54 3.84
C THR A 85 8.06 -0.57 4.37
N CYS A 86 7.39 -1.29 3.48
CA CYS A 86 6.65 -2.48 3.84
C CYS A 86 6.72 -3.54 2.75
N THR A 87 6.51 -4.77 3.17
CA THR A 87 6.37 -5.92 2.27
C THR A 87 5.08 -6.65 2.58
N GLY A 88 4.52 -7.32 1.59
CA GLY A 88 3.27 -8.04 1.76
C GLY A 88 3.07 -9.19 0.81
N LYS A 89 2.03 -9.95 1.11
CA LYS A 89 1.57 -11.10 0.33
C LYS A 89 0.06 -11.07 0.24
N SER A 90 -0.46 -11.68 -0.83
CA SER A 90 -1.88 -11.90 -1.03
C SER A 90 -2.15 -13.37 -1.32
N SER A 91 -3.19 -13.94 -0.72
CA SER A 91 -3.63 -15.31 -1.03
C SER A 91 -4.28 -15.40 -2.42
N GLN A 92 -4.79 -14.28 -2.94
CA GLN A 92 -5.35 -14.20 -4.30
C GLN A 92 -4.29 -14.19 -5.40
N ALA A 93 -3.03 -13.89 -5.05
CA ALA A 93 -1.90 -13.93 -5.97
C ALA A 93 -0.70 -14.65 -5.32
N PRO A 94 -0.80 -15.99 -5.13
CA PRO A 94 0.27 -16.76 -4.50
C PRO A 94 1.59 -16.62 -5.27
N GLY A 95 2.70 -16.46 -4.54
CA GLY A 95 4.04 -16.33 -5.13
C GLY A 95 4.41 -14.92 -5.60
N ILE A 96 3.47 -13.96 -5.59
CA ILE A 96 3.79 -12.55 -5.85
C ILE A 96 4.20 -11.88 -4.54
N HIS A 97 5.44 -11.41 -4.50
CA HIS A 97 5.97 -10.59 -3.41
C HIS A 97 5.69 -9.12 -3.71
N PHE A 98 4.99 -8.46 -2.79
CA PHE A 98 4.72 -7.03 -2.85
C PHE A 98 5.69 -6.27 -1.94
N GLU A 99 6.19 -5.15 -2.44
CA GLU A 99 7.05 -4.23 -1.69
C GLU A 99 6.59 -2.79 -1.98
N ALA A 100 6.62 -1.94 -0.97
CA ALA A 100 6.33 -0.52 -1.12
C ALA A 100 7.22 0.37 -0.25
N GLU A 101 7.53 1.54 -0.80
CA GLU A 101 8.15 2.66 -0.11
C GLU A 101 7.15 3.80 -0.01
N LEU A 102 7.07 4.41 1.16
CA LEU A 102 6.22 5.56 1.45
C LEU A 102 7.07 6.78 1.80
N GLU A 103 6.61 7.94 1.37
CA GLU A 103 7.22 9.24 1.66
C GLU A 103 6.15 10.25 2.05
N TYR A 104 6.26 10.81 3.25
CA TYR A 104 5.29 11.75 3.81
C TYR A 104 5.32 13.09 3.05
N LEU A 105 4.15 13.53 2.61
CA LEU A 105 3.96 14.76 1.84
C LEU A 105 3.35 15.90 2.67
N GLY A 106 2.62 15.59 3.74
CA GLY A 106 1.93 16.58 4.57
C GLY A 106 0.47 16.25 4.86
N ASN A 107 -0.17 17.12 5.65
CA ASN A 107 -1.60 17.15 5.93
C ASN A 107 -2.31 18.21 5.11
#